data_AF-A0A523VHV9-F1
#
_entry.id   AF-A0A523VHV9-F1
#
_cell.length_a   1.000
_cell.length_b   1.000
_cell.length_c   1.000
_cell.angle_alpha   90.00
_cell.angle_beta   90.00
_cell.angle_gamma   90.00
#
_symmetry.space_group_name_H-M   'P 1'
#
loop_
_entity.id
_entity.type
_entity.pdbx_description
1 polymer ?
#
loop_
_entity_poly.entity_id
_entity_poly.type
_entity_poly.pdbx_seq_one_letter_code
_entity_poly.pdbx_strand_id
1 'polypeptide(L)'
;MSVSSGESGPATPASAGTAVSMARATLFAVLLALVSFALFEAAFSLKWGNAGRQTGPVGVVCLLVAFAVGVVAHEVLHAAGWVLAGRLPWSAVRFGFSKRALALYAHAKEPMRASAYRIGIVLPGLVTGLLPAFVGQLTGSYWLGVLGVCLCGSA
;
A
#
# COMPACT_ATOMS: atom_id res chain seq x y z
N MET A 1 -67.64 7.74 4.47
CA MET A 1 -66.56 7.22 5.32
C MET A 1 -65.26 7.29 4.53
N SER A 2 -64.44 8.27 4.89
CA SER A 2 -63.13 8.56 4.34
C SER A 2 -62.10 7.54 4.83
N VAL A 3 -61.28 7.00 3.93
CA VAL A 3 -60.01 6.36 4.30
C VAL A 3 -58.90 7.06 3.53
N SER A 4 -58.07 7.72 4.33
CA SER A 4 -56.89 8.50 3.99
C SER A 4 -55.86 7.66 3.23
N SER A 5 -55.47 8.12 2.04
CA SER A 5 -54.29 7.66 1.32
C SER A 5 -53.05 8.25 1.99
N GLY A 6 -52.31 7.42 2.73
CA GLY A 6 -51.03 7.81 3.32
C GLY A 6 -49.99 8.07 2.23
N GLU A 7 -49.52 9.31 2.16
CA GLU A 7 -48.33 9.68 1.40
C GLU A 7 -47.09 9.00 2.02
N SER A 8 -46.49 8.07 1.28
CA SER A 8 -45.14 7.59 1.56
C SER A 8 -44.16 8.71 1.19
N GLY A 9 -43.67 9.43 2.19
CA GLY A 9 -42.68 10.49 2.02
C GLY A 9 -41.42 10.00 1.28
N PRO A 10 -40.67 10.91 0.63
CA PRO A 10 -39.50 10.55 -0.16
C PRO A 10 -38.46 9.84 0.71
N ALA A 11 -38.01 8.67 0.26
CA ALA A 11 -36.88 7.97 0.85
C ALA A 11 -35.68 8.93 0.91
N THR A 12 -35.23 9.22 2.12
CA THR A 12 -34.03 10.00 2.37
C THR A 12 -32.86 9.33 1.63
N PRO A 13 -32.19 9.99 0.67
CA PRO A 13 -31.03 9.41 0.03
C PRO A 13 -29.98 9.15 1.11
N ALA A 14 -29.54 7.90 1.22
CA ALA A 14 -28.42 7.52 2.08
C ALA A 14 -27.28 8.51 1.86
N SER A 15 -26.81 9.13 2.95
CA SER A 15 -25.77 10.15 2.91
C SER A 15 -24.58 9.66 2.11
N ALA A 16 -24.31 10.31 0.97
CA ALA A 16 -23.12 10.12 0.14
C ALA A 16 -21.88 10.62 0.92
N GLY A 17 -21.52 9.90 1.97
CA GLY A 17 -20.45 10.25 2.89
C GLY A 17 -19.15 9.54 2.53
N THR A 18 -18.19 10.33 2.04
CA THR A 18 -16.73 10.10 2.18
C THR A 18 -16.05 9.00 1.34
N ALA A 19 -16.46 8.75 0.10
CA ALA A 19 -15.57 8.09 -0.86
C ALA A 19 -14.54 9.10 -1.39
N VAL A 20 -13.25 8.94 -1.04
CA VAL A 20 -12.17 9.70 -1.67
C VAL A 20 -12.10 9.26 -3.13
N SER A 21 -12.08 10.21 -4.08
CA SER A 21 -11.96 9.85 -5.49
C SER A 21 -10.61 9.18 -5.74
N MET A 22 -10.59 8.18 -6.63
CA MET A 22 -9.35 7.46 -6.98
C MET A 22 -8.21 8.40 -7.40
N ALA A 23 -8.54 9.51 -8.07
CA ALA A 23 -7.57 10.53 -8.45
C ALA A 23 -6.92 11.21 -7.23
N ARG A 24 -7.70 11.56 -6.19
CA ARG A 24 -7.17 12.17 -4.96
C ARG A 24 -6.33 11.18 -4.16
N ALA A 25 -6.76 9.93 -4.07
CA ALA A 25 -6.00 8.87 -3.41
C ALA A 25 -4.66 8.62 -4.11
N THR A 26 -4.67 8.55 -5.44
CA THR A 26 -3.45 8.39 -6.25
C THR A 26 -2.50 9.58 -6.06
N LEU A 27 -3.00 10.81 -6.14
CA LEU A 27 -2.18 12.01 -5.94
C LEU A 27 -1.54 12.01 -4.55
N PHE A 28 -2.32 11.69 -3.52
CA PHE A 28 -1.82 11.60 -2.15
C PHE A 28 -0.70 10.55 -2.01
N ALA A 29 -0.89 9.35 -2.59
CA ALA A 29 0.12 8.30 -2.58
C ALA A 29 1.42 8.74 -3.28
N VAL A 30 1.31 9.40 -4.45
CA VAL A 30 2.47 9.94 -5.17
C VAL A 30 3.20 10.99 -4.33
N LEU A 31 2.48 11.94 -3.73
CA LEU A 31 3.10 12.97 -2.88
C LEU A 31 3.80 12.34 -1.67
N LEU A 32 3.15 11.37 -1.02
CA LEU A 32 3.73 10.65 0.11
C LEU A 32 5.01 9.91 -0.30
N ALA A 33 5.02 9.26 -1.47
CA ALA A 33 6.20 8.58 -2.00
C ALA A 33 7.35 9.57 -2.27
N LEU A 34 7.06 10.71 -2.90
CA LEU A 34 8.06 11.75 -3.19
C LEU A 34 8.66 12.33 -1.91
N VAL A 35 7.82 12.65 -0.92
CA VAL A 35 8.28 13.16 0.39
C VAL A 35 9.12 12.11 1.12
N SER A 36 8.66 10.86 1.14
CA SER A 36 9.38 9.76 1.79
C SER A 36 10.76 9.54 1.14
N PHE A 37 10.83 9.59 -0.18
CA PHE A 37 12.08 9.51 -0.93
C PHE A 37 13.00 10.69 -0.63
N ALA A 38 12.50 11.92 -0.65
CA ALA A 38 13.31 13.10 -0.33
C ALA A 38 13.87 13.05 1.11
N LEU A 39 13.06 12.62 2.08
CA LEU A 39 13.50 12.46 3.47
C LEU A 39 14.56 11.37 3.62
N PHE A 40 14.36 10.21 2.98
CA PHE A 40 15.35 9.15 2.95
C PHE A 40 16.67 9.63 2.33
N GLU A 41 16.61 10.25 1.15
CA GLU A 41 17.80 10.76 0.45
C GLU A 41 18.55 11.78 1.29
N ALA A 42 17.86 12.76 1.90
CA ALA A 42 18.48 13.74 2.77
C ALA A 42 19.17 13.08 3.97
N ALA A 43 18.48 12.18 4.68
CA ALA A 43 19.03 11.48 5.83
C ALA A 43 20.22 10.58 5.43
N PHE A 44 20.13 9.85 4.32
CA PHE A 44 21.19 8.99 3.82
C PHE A 44 22.43 9.81 3.46
N SER A 45 22.23 10.92 2.75
CA SER A 45 23.30 11.85 2.35
C SER A 45 24.04 12.40 3.56
N LEU A 46 23.32 12.82 4.60
CA LEU A 46 23.90 13.39 5.82
C LEU A 46 24.76 12.37 6.59
N LYS A 47 24.36 11.09 6.59
CA LYS A 47 25.05 10.04 7.36
C LYS A 47 26.18 9.37 6.58
N TRP A 48 25.97 9.06 5.30
CA TRP A 48 26.85 8.22 4.50
C TRP A 48 27.59 8.98 3.39
N GLY A 49 27.18 10.22 3.11
CA GLY A 49 27.73 11.02 2.01
C GLY A 49 27.44 10.43 0.63
N ASN A 50 28.02 11.05 -0.40
CA ASN A 50 27.80 10.61 -1.79
C ASN A 50 28.48 9.28 -2.13
N ALA A 51 29.60 8.97 -1.48
CA ALA A 51 30.33 7.72 -1.69
C ALA A 51 29.52 6.48 -1.29
N GLY A 52 28.55 6.62 -0.38
CA GLY A 52 27.64 5.53 0.00
C GLY A 52 26.63 5.15 -1.09
N ARG A 53 26.45 5.97 -2.14
CA ARG A 53 25.48 5.71 -3.22
C ARG A 53 26.14 4.91 -4.33
N GLN A 54 25.96 3.60 -4.31
CA GLN A 54 26.49 2.70 -5.34
C GLN A 54 25.59 2.67 -6.58
N THR A 55 25.50 3.76 -7.34
CA THR A 55 24.50 3.96 -8.41
C THR A 55 24.79 3.27 -9.76
N GLY A 56 25.50 2.14 -9.75
CA GLY A 56 25.86 1.41 -10.97
C GLY A 56 24.69 0.64 -11.61
N PRO A 57 24.80 0.24 -12.89
CA PRO A 57 23.76 -0.47 -13.63
C PRO A 57 23.37 -1.81 -12.99
N VAL A 58 24.35 -2.52 -12.40
CA VAL A 58 24.08 -3.76 -11.65
C VAL A 58 23.14 -3.49 -10.46
N GLY A 59 23.36 -2.40 -9.73
CA GLY A 59 22.50 -2.00 -8.61
C GLY A 59 21.07 -1.70 -9.06
N VAL A 60 20.90 -1.03 -10.20
CA VAL A 60 19.59 -0.76 -10.80
C VAL A 60 18.88 -2.06 -11.19
N VAL A 61 19.57 -3.00 -11.85
CA VAL A 61 18.98 -4.31 -12.21
C VAL A 61 18.58 -5.09 -10.96
N CYS A 62 19.44 -5.13 -9.95
CA CYS A 62 19.13 -5.76 -8.67
C CYS A 62 17.91 -5.12 -8.00
N LEU A 63 17.80 -3.78 -8.02
CA LEU A 63 16.65 -3.06 -7.49
C LEU A 63 15.37 -3.45 -8.23
N LEU A 64 15.38 -3.48 -9.57
CA LEU A 64 14.19 -3.82 -10.36
C LEU A 64 13.71 -5.25 -10.10
N VAL A 65 14.63 -6.21 -10.02
CA VAL A 65 14.31 -7.60 -9.67
C VAL A 65 13.76 -7.69 -8.25
N ALA A 66 14.44 -7.07 -7.28
CA ALA A 66 14.01 -7.06 -5.89
C ALA A 66 12.66 -6.35 -5.71
N PHE A 67 12.39 -5.30 -6.48
CA PHE A 67 11.12 -4.59 -6.49
C PHE A 67 10.01 -5.49 -7.03
N ALA A 68 10.22 -6.19 -8.15
CA ALA A 68 9.23 -7.12 -8.69
C ALA A 68 8.86 -8.22 -7.67
N VAL A 69 9.86 -8.81 -7.00
CA VAL A 69 9.64 -9.79 -5.92
C VAL A 69 8.95 -9.14 -4.72
N GLY A 70 9.37 -7.93 -4.36
CA GLY A 70 8.83 -7.15 -3.25
C GLY A 70 7.35 -6.83 -3.42
N VAL A 71 6.90 -6.48 -4.64
CA VAL A 71 5.48 -6.26 -4.94
C VAL A 71 4.66 -7.53 -4.73
N VAL A 72 5.16 -8.70 -5.16
CA VAL A 72 4.46 -9.97 -4.87
C VAL A 72 4.37 -10.21 -3.37
N ALA A 73 5.47 -10.00 -2.64
CA ALA A 73 5.48 -10.14 -1.18
C ALA A 73 4.53 -9.14 -0.49
N HIS A 74 4.43 -7.92 -1.01
CA HIS A 74 3.53 -6.87 -0.52
C HIS A 74 2.07 -7.32 -0.58
N GLU A 75 1.63 -7.82 -1.74
CA GLU A 75 0.27 -8.33 -1.91
C GLU A 75 -0.02 -9.55 -1.02
N VAL A 76 0.96 -10.45 -0.87
CA VAL A 76 0.82 -11.60 0.03
C VAL A 76 0.66 -11.16 1.48
N LEU A 77 1.32 -10.07 1.89
CA LEU A 77 1.15 -9.53 3.24
C LEU A 77 -0.21 -8.86 3.45
N HIS A 78 -0.82 -8.25 2.43
CA HIS A 78 -2.22 -7.81 2.53
C HIS A 78 -3.12 -9.00 2.89
N ALA A 79 -2.98 -10.08 2.12
CA ALA A 79 -3.71 -11.32 2.34
C ALA A 79 -3.44 -11.93 3.73
N ALA A 80 -2.18 -12.02 4.14
CA ALA A 80 -1.78 -12.54 5.45
C ALA A 80 -2.40 -11.72 6.58
N GLY A 81 -2.37 -10.38 6.47
CA GLY A 81 -2.98 -9.50 7.46
C GLY A 81 -4.49 -9.71 7.58
N TRP A 82 -5.20 -9.90 6.46
CA TRP A 82 -6.63 -10.21 6.48
C TRP A 82 -6.95 -11.61 6.99
N VAL A 83 -6.14 -12.61 6.65
CA VAL A 83 -6.28 -13.98 7.16
C VAL A 83 -6.09 -14.02 8.67
N LEU A 84 -5.05 -13.37 9.18
CA LEU A 84 -4.73 -13.36 10.62
C LEU A 84 -5.68 -12.48 11.43
N ALA A 85 -5.85 -11.21 11.04
CA ALA A 85 -6.63 -10.24 11.81
C ALA A 85 -8.14 -10.36 11.54
N GLY A 86 -8.52 -10.71 10.31
CA GLY A 86 -9.91 -10.89 9.88
C GLY A 86 -10.43 -12.31 10.09
N ARG A 87 -9.55 -13.25 10.46
CA ARG A 87 -9.85 -14.69 10.60
C ARG A 87 -10.44 -15.30 9.32
N LEU A 88 -10.05 -14.75 8.17
CA LEU A 88 -10.47 -15.25 6.88
C LEU A 88 -9.64 -16.49 6.51
N PRO A 89 -10.24 -17.50 5.86
CA PRO A 89 -9.45 -18.55 5.25
C PRO A 89 -8.68 -17.99 4.04
N TRP A 90 -7.52 -18.55 3.72
CA TRP A 90 -6.77 -18.16 2.50
C TRP A 90 -7.59 -18.29 1.22
N SER A 91 -8.54 -19.24 1.17
CA SER A 91 -9.48 -19.42 0.06
C SER A 91 -10.43 -18.22 -0.13
N ALA A 92 -10.62 -17.37 0.89
CA ALA A 92 -11.40 -16.14 0.81
C ALA A 92 -10.61 -14.96 0.21
N VAL A 93 -9.30 -15.10 -0.05
CA VAL A 93 -8.51 -14.09 -0.74
C VAL A 93 -8.37 -14.45 -2.23
N ARG A 94 -8.43 -13.43 -3.09
CA ARG A 94 -8.15 -13.55 -4.52
C ARG A 94 -6.97 -12.66 -4.88
N PHE A 95 -5.97 -13.25 -5.52
CA PHE A 95 -4.90 -12.51 -6.18
C PHE A 95 -5.21 -12.30 -7.66
N GLY A 96 -4.69 -11.23 -8.24
CA GLY A 96 -4.79 -11.00 -9.67
C GLY A 96 -3.85 -9.91 -10.16
N PHE A 97 -3.95 -9.62 -11.46
CA PHE A 97 -3.23 -8.54 -12.11
C PHE A 97 -4.23 -7.63 -12.82
N SER A 98 -4.16 -6.32 -12.54
CA SER A 98 -4.97 -5.31 -13.20
C SER A 98 -4.18 -4.72 -14.37
N LYS A 99 -4.59 -5.05 -15.60
CA LYS A 99 -3.98 -4.44 -16.81
C LYS A 99 -4.19 -2.92 -16.89
N ARG A 100 -5.26 -2.41 -16.27
CA ARG A 100 -5.57 -0.98 -16.25
C ARG A 100 -4.63 -0.22 -15.30
N ALA A 101 -4.36 -0.79 -14.13
CA ALA A 101 -3.46 -0.20 -13.15
C ALA A 101 -2.00 -0.64 -13.32
N LEU A 102 -1.75 -1.64 -14.18
CA LEU A 102 -0.47 -2.34 -14.33
C LEU A 102 0.11 -2.81 -13.00
N ALA A 103 -0.75 -3.30 -12.11
CA ALA A 103 -0.40 -3.69 -10.74
C ALA A 103 -0.97 -5.06 -10.37
N LEU A 104 -0.26 -5.77 -9.50
CA LEU A 104 -0.82 -6.90 -8.77
C LEU A 104 -1.82 -6.40 -7.73
N TYR A 105 -2.77 -7.25 -7.36
CA TYR A 105 -3.69 -6.93 -6.27
C TYR A 105 -4.07 -8.19 -5.49
N ALA A 106 -4.30 -8.01 -4.19
CA ALA A 106 -5.02 -8.93 -3.33
C ALA A 106 -6.41 -8.36 -2.97
N HIS A 107 -7.42 -9.21 -2.95
CA HIS A 107 -8.79 -8.82 -2.59
C HIS A 107 -9.46 -9.87 -1.70
N ALA A 108 -10.02 -9.43 -0.58
CA ALA A 108 -10.85 -10.28 0.28
C ALA A 108 -12.27 -10.38 -0.29
N LYS A 109 -12.74 -11.61 -0.54
CA LYS A 109 -14.07 -11.92 -1.09
C LYS A 109 -15.18 -11.85 -0.04
N GLU A 110 -14.81 -11.95 1.23
CA GLU A 110 -15.74 -11.97 2.36
C GLU A 110 -15.63 -10.69 3.19
N PRO A 111 -16.75 -10.20 3.76
CA PRO A 111 -16.73 -9.04 4.62
C PRO A 111 -15.96 -9.33 5.92
N MET A 112 -15.21 -8.33 6.39
CA MET A 112 -14.50 -8.39 7.66
C MET A 112 -14.67 -7.10 8.45
N ARG A 113 -14.30 -7.11 9.73
CA ARG A 113 -14.29 -5.90 10.56
C ARG A 113 -13.34 -4.86 9.97
N ALA A 114 -13.75 -3.59 9.97
CA ALA A 114 -12.93 -2.49 9.45
C ALA A 114 -11.52 -2.41 10.09
N SER A 115 -11.38 -2.77 11.37
CA SER A 115 -10.09 -2.83 12.05
C SER A 115 -9.16 -3.88 11.45
N ALA A 116 -9.67 -5.08 11.15
CA ALA A 116 -8.92 -6.15 10.51
C ALA A 116 -8.52 -5.79 9.07
N TYR A 117 -9.44 -5.15 8.33
CA TYR A 117 -9.15 -4.65 6.99
C TYR A 117 -7.98 -3.66 7.00
N ARG A 118 -8.01 -2.68 7.92
CA ARG A 118 -6.94 -1.68 8.09
C ARG A 118 -5.59 -2.32 8.44
N ILE A 119 -5.58 -3.36 9.28
CA ILE A 119 -4.34 -4.11 9.59
C ILE A 119 -3.76 -4.71 8.31
N GLY A 120 -4.58 -5.39 7.50
CA GLY A 120 -4.12 -5.93 6.23
C GLY A 120 -3.63 -4.86 5.26
N ILE A 121 -4.22 -3.66 5.25
CA ILE A 121 -3.74 -2.54 4.43
C ILE A 121 -2.40 -1.97 4.93
N VAL A 122 -2.20 -1.84 6.23
CA VAL A 122 -0.99 -1.20 6.80
C VAL A 122 0.22 -2.14 6.84
N LEU A 123 -0.01 -3.44 7.06
CA LEU A 123 1.05 -4.42 7.29
C LEU A 123 2.13 -4.44 6.18
N PRO A 124 1.79 -4.44 4.88
CA PRO A 124 2.80 -4.50 3.82
C PRO A 124 3.69 -3.26 3.77
N GLY A 125 3.11 -2.06 3.92
CA GLY A 125 3.85 -0.81 3.98
C GLY A 125 4.85 -0.78 5.13
N LEU A 126 4.54 -1.42 6.27
CA LEU A 126 5.50 -1.56 7.38
C LEU A 126 6.60 -2.57 7.08
N VAL A 127 6.23 -3.77 6.62
CA VAL A 127 7.17 -4.91 6.53
C VAL A 127 8.04 -4.86 5.27
N THR A 128 7.46 -4.53 4.11
CA THR A 128 8.20 -4.43 2.85
C THR A 128 8.68 -3.02 2.55
N GLY A 129 8.06 -2.01 3.17
CA GLY A 129 8.41 -0.62 2.96
C GLY A 129 9.32 -0.02 4.04
N LEU A 130 8.73 0.32 5.18
CA LEU A 130 9.40 1.04 6.26
C LEU A 130 10.59 0.25 6.85
N LEU A 131 10.43 -1.06 7.04
CA LEU A 131 11.50 -1.89 7.62
C LEU A 131 12.75 -1.95 6.72
N PRO A 132 12.67 -2.28 5.41
CA PRO A 132 13.84 -2.21 4.53
C PRO A 132 14.42 -0.81 4.38
N ALA A 133 13.58 0.23 4.34
CA ALA A 133 14.03 1.62 4.30
C ALA A 133 14.91 1.96 5.52
N PHE A 134 14.44 1.58 6.71
CA PHE A 134 15.15 1.78 7.96
C PHE A 134 16.44 0.96 8.04
N VAL A 135 16.40 -0.33 7.69
CA VAL A 135 17.59 -1.19 7.68
C VAL A 135 18.64 -0.69 6.68
N GLY A 136 18.23 -0.25 5.48
CA GLY A 136 19.13 0.35 4.49
C GLY A 136 19.80 1.62 5.03
N GLN A 137 19.05 2.48 5.70
CA GLN A 137 19.56 3.68 6.36
C GLN A 137 20.56 3.37 7.49
N LEU A 138 20.31 2.32 8.28
CA LEU A 138 21.17 1.91 9.37
C LEU A 138 22.48 1.29 8.90
N THR A 139 22.43 0.52 7.82
CA THR A 139 23.57 -0.28 7.30
C THR A 139 24.35 0.40 6.18
N GLY A 140 23.83 1.48 5.59
CA GLY A 140 24.42 2.14 4.43
C GLY A 140 24.10 1.42 3.11
N SER A 141 23.16 0.47 3.13
CA SER A 141 22.68 -0.17 1.91
C SER A 141 21.67 0.72 1.18
N TYR A 142 22.19 1.56 0.28
CA TYR A 142 21.40 2.54 -0.47
C TYR A 142 20.22 1.89 -1.21
N TRP A 143 20.46 0.84 -1.99
CA TRP A 143 19.42 0.18 -2.78
C TRP A 143 18.36 -0.55 -1.95
N LEU A 144 18.72 -1.12 -0.80
CA LEU A 144 17.75 -1.68 0.14
C LEU A 144 16.84 -0.58 0.71
N GLY A 145 17.44 0.57 1.01
CA GLY A 145 16.72 1.75 1.46
C GLY A 145 15.71 2.25 0.42
N VAL A 146 16.17 2.42 -0.82
CA VAL A 146 15.32 2.82 -1.97
C VAL A 146 14.20 1.81 -2.21
N LEU A 147 14.49 0.51 -2.19
CA LEU A 147 13.49 -0.55 -2.32
C LEU A 147 12.37 -0.39 -1.28
N GLY A 148 12.75 -0.19 -0.01
CA GLY A 148 11.80 0.05 1.07
C GLY A 148 10.96 1.29 0.87
N VAL A 149 11.57 2.42 0.47
CA VAL A 149 10.80 3.64 0.18
C VAL A 149 9.79 3.41 -0.94
N CYS A 150 10.18 2.73 -2.02
CA CYS A 150 9.28 2.43 -3.13
C CYS A 150 8.09 1.57 -2.71
N LEU A 151 8.29 0.57 -1.83
CA LEU A 151 7.24 -0.33 -1.35
C LEU A 151 6.45 0.23 -0.16
N CYS A 152 6.89 1.33 0.46
CA CYS A 152 6.16 1.99 1.54
C CYS A 152 4.95 2.79 1.04
N GLY A 153 5.00 3.28 -0.20
CA GLY A 153 3.95 4.08 -0.83
C GLY A 153 3.06 3.32 -1.82
N SER A 154 3.32 2.02 -2.05
CA SER A 154 2.43 1.17 -2.83
C SER A 154 1.24 0.75 -1.95
N ALA A 155 0.02 1.07 -2.39
CA ALA A 155 -1.24 0.65 -1.77
C ALA A 155 -2.31 0.50 -2.86
#